data_AF-A0A7J4EMD8-F1
#
_entry.id   AF-A0A7J4EMD8-F1
#
_cell.length_a   1.000
_cell.length_b   1.000
_cell.length_c   1.000
_cell.angle_alpha   90.00
_cell.angle_beta   90.00
_cell.angle_gamma   90.00
#
_symmetry.space_group_name_H-M   'P 1'
#
loop_
_entity.id
_entity.type
_entity.pdbx_description
1 polymer ?
#
loop_
_entity_poly.entity_id
_entity_poly.type
_entity_poly.pdbx_seq_one_letter_code
_entity_poly.pdbx_strand_id
1 'polypeptide(L)'
;MGHFNQVTVESARKAEAWCDYLAAHALRIYGSAISPELRNAKLILENCHRFTDGFTARDVLRARVGNMRKVDAVRMALNELVESGHLKMLKIDAGARGGRPSYQYHWNPELFMDSKKAA
;
A
#
# COMPACT_ATOMS: atom_id res chain seq x y z
N MET A 1 -9.50 -25.35 -39.38
CA MET A 1 -8.63 -26.16 -38.49
C MET A 1 -7.74 -25.19 -37.72
N GLY A 2 -7.77 -25.21 -36.38
CA GLY A 2 -6.96 -24.32 -35.55
C GLY A 2 -5.52 -24.82 -35.47
N HIS A 3 -4.57 -24.00 -35.89
CA HIS A 3 -3.15 -24.25 -35.63
C HIS A 3 -2.89 -24.00 -34.14
N PHE A 4 -2.78 -25.05 -33.34
CA PHE A 4 -2.17 -24.97 -32.01
C PHE A 4 -0.66 -24.86 -32.21
N ASN A 5 -0.18 -23.66 -32.55
CA ASN A 5 1.25 -23.38 -32.59
C ASN A 5 1.82 -23.64 -31.20
N GLN A 6 2.60 -24.71 -31.08
CA GLN A 6 3.22 -25.10 -29.82
C GLN A 6 4.11 -23.96 -29.31
N VAL A 7 3.89 -23.54 -28.06
CA VAL A 7 4.78 -22.58 -27.40
C VAL A 7 6.06 -23.33 -27.05
N THR A 8 7.17 -22.91 -27.65
CA THR A 8 8.48 -23.50 -27.39
C THR A 8 9.10 -22.90 -26.13
N VAL A 9 10.03 -23.63 -25.50
CA VAL A 9 10.80 -23.15 -24.34
C VAL A 9 11.55 -21.85 -24.67
N GLU A 10 12.03 -21.70 -25.90
CA GLU A 10 12.69 -20.49 -26.39
C GLU A 10 11.75 -19.28 -26.43
N SER A 11 10.49 -19.48 -26.79
CA SER A 11 9.48 -18.41 -26.71
C SER A 11 9.20 -17.99 -25.27
N ALA A 12 9.17 -18.95 -24.33
CA ALA A 12 8.98 -18.65 -22.91
C ALA A 12 10.17 -17.86 -22.31
N ARG A 13 11.41 -18.25 -22.62
CA ARG A 13 12.62 -17.52 -22.20
C ARG A 13 12.68 -16.10 -22.75
N LYS A 14 12.25 -15.91 -23.99
CA LYS A 14 12.13 -14.57 -24.58
C LYS A 14 11.09 -13.75 -23.84
N ALA A 15 9.92 -14.31 -23.53
CA ALA A 15 8.90 -13.59 -22.76
C ALA A 15 9.43 -13.18 -21.37
N GLU A 16 10.10 -14.09 -20.65
CA GLU A 16 10.74 -13.82 -19.36
C GLU A 16 11.72 -12.64 -19.45
N ALA A 17 12.62 -12.63 -20.45
CA ALA A 17 13.57 -11.53 -20.64
C ALA A 17 12.90 -10.19 -20.95
N TRP A 18 11.69 -10.19 -21.51
CA TRP A 18 10.94 -8.98 -21.80
C TRP A 18 10.14 -8.46 -20.60
N CYS A 19 9.88 -9.29 -19.59
CA CYS A 19 9.08 -8.91 -18.43
C CYS A 19 9.67 -7.69 -17.71
N ASP A 20 10.98 -7.67 -17.45
CA ASP A 20 11.62 -6.57 -16.73
C ASP A 20 11.53 -5.25 -17.49
N TYR A 21 11.78 -5.29 -18.80
CA TYR A 21 11.67 -4.12 -19.68
C TYR A 21 10.23 -3.58 -19.73
N LEU A 22 9.24 -4.47 -19.90
CA LEU A 22 7.83 -4.09 -19.95
C LEU A 22 7.32 -3.58 -18.60
N ALA A 23 7.78 -4.15 -17.49
CA ALA A 23 7.46 -3.69 -16.14
C ALA A 23 7.97 -2.27 -15.89
N ALA A 24 9.24 -1.99 -16.21
CA ALA A 24 9.80 -0.64 -16.10
C ALA A 24 9.07 0.36 -17.02
N HIS A 25 8.69 -0.07 -18.23
CA HIS A 25 7.96 0.77 -19.17
C HIS A 25 6.54 1.09 -18.70
N ALA A 26 5.82 0.10 -18.18
CA ALA A 26 4.51 0.28 -17.56
C ALA A 26 4.63 1.22 -16.35
N LEU A 27 5.64 1.03 -15.50
CA LEU A 27 5.90 1.92 -14.36
C LEU A 27 6.24 3.35 -14.79
N ARG A 28 6.82 3.55 -15.97
CA ARG A 28 7.11 4.90 -16.50
C ARG A 28 5.85 5.57 -17.05
N ILE A 29 5.01 4.84 -17.79
CA ILE A 29 3.79 5.36 -18.40
C ILE A 29 2.70 5.57 -17.36
N TYR A 30 2.47 4.57 -16.52
CA TYR A 30 1.48 4.63 -15.43
C TYR A 30 2.06 5.22 -14.14
N GLY A 31 3.37 5.48 -14.06
CA GLY A 31 4.01 6.08 -12.88
C GLY A 31 3.51 7.49 -12.56
N SER A 32 3.13 8.25 -13.60
CA SER A 32 2.44 9.53 -13.44
C SER A 32 0.96 9.37 -13.10
N ALA A 33 0.37 8.21 -13.38
CA ALA A 33 -0.97 7.80 -12.96
C ALA A 33 -0.98 7.16 -11.56
N ILE A 34 0.19 6.95 -10.93
CA ILE A 34 0.27 6.59 -9.50
C ILE A 34 -0.34 7.75 -8.74
N SER A 35 -1.53 7.50 -8.23
CA SER A 35 -2.29 8.43 -7.44
C SER A 35 -1.44 8.93 -6.25
N PRO A 36 -1.46 10.23 -5.91
CA PRO A 36 -0.74 10.75 -4.74
C PRO A 36 -1.01 9.94 -3.46
N GLU A 37 -2.18 9.34 -3.35
CA GLU A 37 -2.66 8.47 -2.28
C GLU A 37 -1.81 7.20 -2.18
N LEU A 38 -1.57 6.52 -3.30
CA LEU A 38 -0.76 5.30 -3.33
C LEU A 38 0.70 5.58 -2.97
N ARG A 39 1.25 6.70 -3.43
CA ARG A 39 2.60 7.13 -3.05
C ARG A 39 2.69 7.39 -1.54
N ASN A 40 1.70 8.06 -0.98
CA ASN A 40 1.63 8.36 0.44
C ASN A 40 1.44 7.09 1.28
N ALA A 41 0.61 6.16 0.83
CA ALA A 41 0.41 4.86 1.46
C ALA A 41 1.73 4.07 1.53
N LYS A 42 2.49 4.03 0.44
CA LYS A 42 3.82 3.41 0.41
C LYS A 42 4.79 4.05 1.42
N LEU A 43 4.82 5.38 1.51
CA LEU A 43 5.65 6.08 2.50
C LEU A 43 5.29 5.71 3.95
N ILE A 44 3.99 5.53 4.24
CA ILE A 44 3.53 5.09 5.56
C ILE A 44 4.02 3.66 5.86
N LEU A 45 3.96 2.76 4.88
CA LEU A 45 4.48 1.39 5.00
C LEU A 45 5.99 1.35 5.24
N GLU A 46 6.78 2.13 4.49
CA GLU A 46 8.23 2.24 4.68
C GLU A 46 8.59 2.76 6.08
N ASN A 47 7.70 3.55 6.67
CA ASN A 47 7.84 4.12 8.01
C ASN A 47 7.01 3.39 9.08
N CYS A 48 6.54 2.16 8.82
CA CYS A 48 5.66 1.42 9.72
C CYS A 48 6.25 1.27 11.13
N HIS A 49 7.57 1.10 11.24
CA HIS A 49 8.32 0.99 12.50
C HIS A 49 8.15 2.20 13.45
N ARG A 50 7.70 3.35 12.93
CA ARG A 50 7.48 4.58 13.71
C ARG A 50 6.11 4.61 14.39
N PHE A 51 5.22 3.68 14.04
CA PHE A 51 3.84 3.65 14.51
C PHE A 51 3.64 2.45 15.42
N THR A 52 3.18 2.69 16.65
CA THR A 52 2.67 1.62 17.50
C THR A 52 1.36 1.10 16.93
N ASP A 53 1.07 -0.19 17.15
CA ASP A 53 -0.21 -0.75 16.73
C ASP A 53 -1.39 0.00 17.41
N GLY A 54 -2.47 0.22 16.67
CA GLY A 54 -3.57 1.07 17.14
C GLY A 54 -3.27 2.57 17.08
N PHE A 55 -2.48 3.02 16.10
CA PHE A 55 -2.21 4.43 15.85
C PHE A 55 -3.41 5.12 15.21
N THR A 56 -3.45 6.45 15.26
CA THR A 56 -4.50 7.27 14.64
C THR A 56 -3.97 8.08 13.46
N ALA A 57 -4.86 8.59 12.60
CA ALA A 57 -4.48 9.51 11.53
C ALA A 57 -3.75 10.78 12.05
N ARG A 58 -4.00 11.17 13.31
CA ARG A 58 -3.31 12.30 13.95
C ARG A 58 -1.86 11.97 14.27
N ASP A 59 -1.56 10.73 14.63
CA ASP A 59 -0.20 10.30 14.93
C ASP A 59 0.64 10.28 13.66
N VAL A 60 0.07 9.84 12.53
CA VAL A 60 0.71 9.94 11.20
C VAL A 60 1.01 11.38 10.81
N LEU A 61 0.04 12.29 11.02
CA LEU A 61 0.24 13.72 10.73
C LEU A 61 1.34 14.34 11.60
N ARG A 62 1.40 13.97 12.88
CA ARG A 62 2.44 14.45 13.82
C ARG A 62 3.81 13.88 13.52
N ALA A 63 3.88 12.62 13.08
CA ALA A 63 5.11 11.96 12.69
C ALA A 63 5.76 12.59 11.44
N ARG A 64 5.02 13.40 10.66
CA ARG A 64 5.49 14.06 9.43
C ARG A 64 6.21 13.08 8.50
N VAL A 65 5.54 11.96 8.19
CA VAL A 65 6.07 10.99 7.24
C VAL A 65 6.06 11.61 5.84
N GLY A 66 7.24 11.77 5.25
CA GLY A 66 7.42 12.47 3.97
C GLY A 66 6.92 13.92 4.02
N ASN A 67 6.35 14.39 2.92
CA ASN A 67 5.84 15.77 2.77
C ASN A 67 4.32 15.90 3.01
N MET A 68 3.70 14.93 3.68
CA MET A 68 2.26 14.95 3.99
C MET A 68 1.94 15.98 5.09
N ARG A 69 1.46 17.16 4.68
CA ARG A 69 1.04 18.23 5.60
C ARG A 69 -0.46 18.39 5.74
N LYS A 70 -1.24 17.75 4.85
CA LYS A 70 -2.70 17.85 4.81
C LYS A 70 -3.33 16.62 5.45
N VAL A 71 -4.34 16.84 6.29
CA VAL A 71 -5.11 15.78 6.96
C VAL A 71 -5.76 14.86 5.93
N ASP A 72 -6.28 15.41 4.83
CA ASP A 72 -6.97 14.61 3.80
C ASP A 72 -6.01 13.68 3.07
N ALA A 73 -4.78 14.13 2.78
CA ALA A 73 -3.75 13.29 2.17
C ALA A 73 -3.40 12.08 3.05
N VAL A 74 -3.31 12.29 4.37
CA VAL A 74 -3.09 11.21 5.34
C VAL A 74 -4.28 10.25 5.37
N ARG A 75 -5.52 10.78 5.36
CA ARG A 75 -6.73 9.94 5.36
C ARG A 75 -6.85 9.09 4.10
N MET A 76 -6.61 9.66 2.93
CA MET A 76 -6.70 8.93 1.68
C MET A 76 -5.63 7.84 1.60
N ALA A 77 -4.41 8.13 2.06
CA ALA A 77 -3.34 7.12 2.15
C ALA A 77 -3.69 5.98 3.13
N LEU A 78 -4.28 6.30 4.29
CA LEU A 78 -4.73 5.29 5.24
C LEU A 78 -5.91 4.48 4.70
N ASN A 79 -6.81 5.10 3.95
CA ASN A 79 -7.92 4.41 3.30
C ASN A 79 -7.41 3.42 2.24
N GLU A 80 -6.46 3.83 1.41
CA GLU A 80 -5.78 2.95 0.44
C GLU A 80 -5.14 1.73 1.13
N LEU A 81 -4.48 1.95 2.29
CA LEU A 81 -3.92 0.86 3.08
C LEU A 81 -4.97 -0.07 3.70
N VAL A 82 -6.16 0.45 4.01
CA VAL A 82 -7.28 -0.37 4.49
C VAL A 82 -7.87 -1.19 3.33
N GLU A 83 -8.11 -0.56 2.19
CA GLU A 83 -8.66 -1.21 0.99
C GLU A 83 -7.74 -2.30 0.45
N SER A 84 -6.43 -2.07 0.46
CA SER A 84 -5.42 -3.08 0.10
C SER A 84 -5.16 -4.14 1.18
N GLY A 85 -5.83 -4.05 2.35
CA GLY A 85 -5.72 -5.05 3.42
C GLY A 85 -4.46 -4.93 4.31
N HIS A 86 -3.69 -3.84 4.17
CA HIS A 86 -2.53 -3.53 5.01
C HIS A 86 -2.90 -3.08 6.43
N LEU A 87 -4.01 -2.37 6.55
CA LEU A 87 -4.51 -1.87 7.82
C LEU A 87 -5.94 -2.35 8.07
N LYS A 88 -6.26 -2.58 9.33
CA LYS A 88 -7.64 -2.72 9.80
C LYS A 88 -8.06 -1.44 10.48
N MET A 89 -9.17 -0.85 10.01
CA MET A 89 -9.76 0.34 10.62
C MET A 89 -10.76 -0.08 11.70
N LEU A 90 -10.53 0.38 12.93
CA LEU A 90 -11.47 0.23 14.05
C LEU A 90 -12.05 1.59 14.42
N LYS A 91 -13.37 1.66 14.48
CA LYS A 91 -14.08 2.85 14.96
C LYS A 91 -14.04 2.86 16.48
N ILE A 92 -13.56 3.96 17.05
CA ILE A 92 -13.60 4.22 18.48
C ILE A 92 -14.81 5.10 18.77
N ASP A 93 -15.62 4.69 19.74
CA ASP A 93 -16.74 5.48 20.20
C ASP A 93 -16.26 6.81 20.79
N ALA A 94 -17.05 7.85 20.54
CA ALA A 94 -16.78 9.15 21.13
C ALA A 94 -16.86 9.04 22.65
N GLY A 95 -15.80 9.44 23.36
CA GLY A 95 -15.81 9.46 24.82
C GLY A 95 -16.94 10.31 25.39
N ALA A 96 -17.18 10.18 26.70
CA ALA A 96 -18.33 10.76 27.44
C ALA A 96 -18.60 12.27 27.26
N ARG A 97 -17.69 13.04 26.66
CA ARG A 97 -17.85 14.46 26.35
C ARG A 97 -18.41 14.76 24.95
N GLY A 98 -18.68 13.76 24.12
CA GLY A 98 -19.17 13.95 22.76
C GLY A 98 -18.10 14.54 21.84
N GLY A 99 -17.75 13.82 20.77
CA GLY A 99 -16.74 14.25 19.82
C GLY A 99 -16.88 13.51 18.48
N ARG A 100 -16.17 13.97 17.45
CA ARG A 100 -16.13 13.29 16.16
C ARG A 100 -15.59 11.87 16.37
N PRO A 101 -16.24 10.82 15.81
CA PRO A 101 -15.73 9.46 15.87
C PRO A 101 -14.27 9.41 15.44
N SER A 102 -13.44 8.77 16.25
CA SER A 102 -12.01 8.59 15.96
C SER A 102 -11.79 7.19 15.43
N TYR A 103 -10.83 7.05 14.52
CA TYR A 103 -10.47 5.76 13.94
C TYR A 103 -9.06 5.39 14.39
N GLN A 104 -8.93 4.15 14.86
CA GLN A 104 -7.67 3.49 15.13
C GLN A 104 -7.33 2.57 13.96
N TYR A 105 -6.05 2.51 13.64
CA TYR A 105 -5.52 1.69 12.57
C TYR A 105 -4.58 0.66 13.18
N HIS A 106 -4.85 -0.60 12.84
CA HIS A 106 -4.04 -1.74 13.27
C HIS A 106 -3.37 -2.38 12.08
N TRP A 107 -2.11 -2.74 12.23
CA TRP A 107 -1.36 -3.46 11.20
C TRP A 107 -1.94 -4.86 11.02
N ASN A 108 -2.12 -5.29 9.77
CA ASN A 108 -2.56 -6.67 9.51
C ASN A 108 -1.38 -7.64 9.76
N PRO A 109 -1.46 -8.54 10.76
CA PRO A 109 -0.34 -9.42 11.12
C PRO A 109 0.01 -10.43 10.02
N GLU A 110 -0.93 -10.78 9.14
CA GLU A 110 -0.68 -11.76 8.05
C GLU A 110 0.34 -11.25 7.04
N LEU A 111 0.42 -9.94 6.81
CA LEU A 111 1.39 -9.35 5.87
C LEU A 111 2.83 -9.39 6.38
N PHE A 112 3.01 -9.47 7.69
CA PHE A 112 4.34 -9.62 8.30
C PHE A 112 4.75 -11.10 8.44
N MET A 113 3.85 -12.04 8.13
CA MET A 113 4.18 -13.48 8.11
C MET A 113 4.86 -13.91 6.80
N ASP A 114 4.55 -13.28 5.66
CA ASP A 114 5.14 -13.65 4.36
C ASP A 114 6.61 -13.24 4.19
N SER A 115 7.07 -12.21 4.92
CA SER A 115 8.50 -11.82 4.94
C SER A 115 9.43 -12.92 5.47
N LYS A 116 8.92 -13.95 6.15
CA LYS A 116 9.72 -15.06 6.69
C LYS A 116 9.85 -16.27 5.76
N LYS A 117 9.21 -16.28 4.58
CA LYS A 117 9.33 -17.38 3.59
C LYS A 117 10.35 -17.13 2.48
N ALA A 118 11.06 -16.00 2.51
CA ALA A 118 12.06 -15.63 1.50
C ALA A 118 13.48 -15.45 2.08
N ALA A 119 13.82 -16.20 3.12
CA ALA A 119 15.18 -16.25 3.70
C ALA A 119 15.67 -17.71 3.77
#